data_AF-A0A2V6GNJ5-F1
#
_entry.id   AF-A0A2V6GNJ5-F1
#
_cell.length_a   1.000
_cell.length_b   1.000
_cell.length_c   1.000
_cell.angle_alpha   90.00
_cell.angle_beta   90.00
_cell.angle_gamma   90.00
#
_symmetry.space_group_name_H-M   'P 1'
#
loop_
_entity.id
_entity.type
_entity.pdbx_description
1 polymer ?
#
loop_
_entity_poly.entity_id
_entity_poly.type
_entity_poly.pdbx_seq_one_letter_code
_entity_poly.pdbx_strand_id
1 'polypeptide(L)'
;NRVEKDSSIGGFMRFVFRRSGSLVGLYIGLVFAYGSLSYFNSRLEVETIKRVLTGVVAASSLLHFYYDGFIWKVREKSTRESLGLTGGAVTARSNEFLPSWLLHGLKWAAVFVIPLGALWIGQTRGPGPEAQRESWVVADLPIGARQHLNYGIALQKAGRLDEAVEEYHVALGFEPSSAKAHYNLASVLMAQDKIDEAADHFATALRFDPEAIDYRYHYAYALERLGRDDEARLQYEAAVRSKPKSATYHYGYAVHLERTHRLDEAIAQFRQTLRLKPDDVEAHYEMGNALSAKNELEEAKAHYLEAIRLDPKRADVRNNLGNIYLRQEQISQAVVQYEEALRLDPKFKSAEENLRLAKASETRFQSRPSP
;
A
#
# COMPACT_ATOMS: atom_id res chain seq x y z
N ASN A 1 -21.16 -55.65 18.07
CA ASN A 1 -21.46 -56.97 18.66
C ASN A 1 -22.35 -56.96 19.90
N ARG A 2 -22.17 -56.09 20.91
CA ARG A 2 -23.03 -56.10 22.12
C ARG A 2 -24.42 -55.48 21.88
N VAL A 3 -24.51 -54.37 21.13
CA VAL A 3 -25.77 -53.67 20.79
C VAL A 3 -26.69 -54.48 19.87
N GLU A 4 -26.12 -55.31 18.99
CA GLU A 4 -26.88 -56.14 18.04
C GLU A 4 -27.52 -57.37 18.72
N LYS A 5 -27.05 -57.76 19.90
CA LYS A 5 -27.47 -58.98 20.59
C LYS A 5 -28.35 -58.74 21.82
N ASP A 6 -28.51 -57.48 22.24
CA ASP A 6 -29.30 -57.14 23.43
C ASP A 6 -30.75 -56.81 23.07
N SER A 7 -31.67 -57.66 23.51
CA SER A 7 -33.12 -57.56 23.26
C SER A 7 -33.77 -56.36 23.97
N SER A 8 -33.13 -55.81 25.02
CA SER A 8 -33.64 -54.67 25.80
C SER A 8 -33.46 -53.31 25.10
N ILE A 9 -32.64 -53.24 24.06
CA ILE A 9 -32.37 -52.03 23.30
C ILE A 9 -33.44 -51.84 22.22
N GLY A 10 -34.27 -50.80 22.37
CA GLY A 10 -35.35 -50.46 21.43
C GLY A 10 -34.88 -50.20 19.99
N GLY A 11 -35.78 -50.39 19.02
CA GLY A 11 -35.47 -50.34 17.58
C GLY A 11 -34.80 -49.04 17.12
N PHE A 12 -35.16 -47.92 17.72
CA PHE A 12 -34.52 -46.62 17.48
C PHE A 12 -33.05 -46.58 17.95
N MET A 13 -32.76 -47.11 19.15
CA MET A 13 -31.37 -47.18 19.66
C MET A 13 -30.52 -48.17 18.88
N ARG A 14 -31.09 -49.29 18.40
CA ARG A 14 -30.36 -50.16 17.46
C ARG A 14 -30.08 -49.43 16.15
N PHE A 15 -31.03 -48.66 15.60
CA PHE A 15 -30.80 -47.88 14.38
C PHE A 15 -29.68 -46.84 14.54
N VAL A 16 -29.64 -46.14 15.68
CA VAL A 16 -28.59 -45.14 15.99
C VAL A 16 -27.20 -45.77 16.15
N PHE A 17 -27.11 -46.99 16.71
CA PHE A 17 -25.83 -47.65 17.03
C PHE A 17 -25.43 -48.78 16.06
N ARG A 18 -26.26 -49.11 15.06
CA ARG A 18 -25.96 -50.14 14.06
C ARG A 18 -24.90 -49.60 13.10
N ARG A 19 -23.64 -49.90 13.44
CA ARG A 19 -22.42 -49.79 12.61
C ARG A 19 -22.50 -48.68 11.56
N SER A 20 -22.12 -47.47 11.94
CA SER A 20 -21.45 -46.42 11.11
C SER A 20 -21.94 -46.12 9.69
N GLY A 21 -22.86 -46.86 9.08
CA GLY A 21 -23.18 -46.89 7.65
C GLY A 21 -24.42 -46.09 7.30
N SER A 22 -25.38 -45.99 8.23
CA SER A 22 -26.45 -44.98 8.16
C SER A 22 -25.87 -43.57 8.39
N LEU A 23 -24.90 -43.46 9.30
CA LEU A 23 -24.14 -42.23 9.52
C LEU A 23 -23.27 -41.92 8.31
N VAL A 24 -22.43 -42.86 7.84
CA VAL A 24 -21.62 -42.68 6.61
C VAL A 24 -22.50 -42.41 5.39
N GLY A 25 -23.68 -43.01 5.28
CA GLY A 25 -24.65 -42.75 4.21
C GLY A 25 -25.29 -41.37 4.31
N LEU A 26 -25.60 -40.89 5.51
CA LEU A 26 -26.04 -39.50 5.76
C LEU A 26 -24.91 -38.51 5.52
N TYR A 27 -23.66 -38.86 5.86
CA TYR A 27 -22.44 -38.09 5.61
C TYR A 27 -22.11 -38.00 4.12
N ILE A 28 -22.06 -39.13 3.42
CA ILE A 28 -21.90 -39.19 1.97
C ILE A 28 -23.07 -38.48 1.32
N GLY A 29 -24.29 -38.65 1.84
CA GLY A 29 -25.50 -37.99 1.35
C GLY A 29 -25.52 -36.47 1.55
N LEU A 30 -25.00 -35.94 2.66
CA LEU A 30 -24.85 -34.49 2.91
C LEU A 30 -23.65 -33.91 2.15
N VAL A 31 -22.54 -34.63 2.07
CA VAL A 31 -21.37 -34.26 1.25
C VAL A 31 -21.72 -34.31 -0.23
N PHE A 32 -22.51 -35.28 -0.70
CA PHE A 32 -23.07 -35.29 -2.05
C PHE A 32 -24.19 -34.28 -2.20
N ALA A 33 -25.12 -34.08 -1.26
CA ALA A 33 -26.20 -33.09 -1.42
C ALA A 33 -25.67 -31.65 -1.45
N TYR A 34 -24.65 -31.32 -0.66
CA TYR A 34 -23.98 -30.01 -0.71
C TYR A 34 -22.87 -29.93 -1.77
N GLY A 35 -22.16 -31.02 -2.05
CA GLY A 35 -21.14 -31.10 -3.11
C GLY A 35 -21.71 -31.24 -4.52
N SER A 36 -22.93 -31.78 -4.67
CA SER A 36 -23.65 -31.90 -5.95
C SER A 36 -24.41 -30.64 -6.33
N LEU A 37 -24.59 -29.69 -5.41
CA LEU A 37 -24.90 -28.30 -5.80
C LEU A 37 -23.75 -27.66 -6.61
N SER A 38 -22.59 -28.32 -6.66
CA SER A 38 -21.39 -27.95 -7.42
C SER A 38 -21.01 -28.98 -8.50
N TYR A 39 -21.93 -29.83 -8.98
CA TYR A 39 -21.67 -30.77 -10.10
C TYR A 39 -21.48 -30.08 -11.47
N PHE A 40 -21.04 -28.82 -11.49
CA PHE A 40 -20.70 -28.08 -12.71
C PHE A 40 -19.18 -27.87 -12.81
N ASN A 41 -18.56 -28.77 -13.60
CA ASN A 41 -17.40 -28.64 -14.48
C ASN A 41 -16.20 -27.73 -14.14
N SER A 42 -15.00 -28.36 -14.18
CA SER A 42 -13.71 -27.90 -14.74
C SER A 42 -13.15 -26.49 -14.41
N ARG A 43 -13.77 -25.73 -13.51
CA ARG A 43 -13.41 -24.35 -13.14
C ARG A 43 -13.61 -24.10 -11.63
N LEU A 44 -12.98 -24.90 -10.77
CA LEU A 44 -13.07 -24.63 -9.33
C LEU A 44 -12.15 -23.47 -8.97
N GLU A 45 -12.72 -22.27 -8.87
CA GLU A 45 -12.06 -21.13 -8.24
C GLU A 45 -11.69 -21.49 -6.79
N VAL A 46 -10.55 -20.99 -6.31
CA VAL A 46 -10.05 -21.22 -4.94
C VAL A 46 -11.13 -20.90 -3.89
N GLU A 47 -12.02 -19.97 -4.22
CA GLU A 47 -13.17 -19.56 -3.42
C GLU A 47 -14.19 -20.69 -3.20
N THR A 48 -14.47 -21.50 -4.22
CA THR A 48 -15.34 -22.68 -4.10
C THR A 48 -14.72 -23.72 -3.18
N ILE A 49 -13.39 -23.92 -3.28
CA ILE A 49 -12.65 -24.85 -2.42
C ILE A 49 -12.71 -24.38 -0.96
N LYS A 50 -12.50 -23.08 -0.70
CA LYS A 50 -12.64 -22.50 0.66
C LYS A 50 -14.04 -22.73 1.22
N ARG A 51 -15.10 -22.43 0.46
CA ARG A 51 -16.48 -22.58 0.93
C ARG A 51 -16.82 -24.02 1.28
N VAL A 52 -16.37 -24.97 0.46
CA VAL A 52 -16.54 -26.41 0.75
C VAL A 52 -15.78 -26.79 2.02
N LEU A 53 -14.50 -26.40 2.16
CA LEU A 53 -13.70 -26.71 3.35
C LEU A 53 -14.26 -26.06 4.61
N THR A 54 -14.65 -24.79 4.56
CA THR A 54 -15.31 -24.08 5.67
C THR A 54 -16.63 -24.76 6.04
N GLY A 55 -17.43 -25.17 5.05
CA GLY A 55 -18.67 -25.92 5.28
C GLY A 55 -18.41 -27.27 5.97
N VAL A 56 -17.40 -28.02 5.52
CA VAL A 56 -17.00 -29.30 6.15
C VAL A 56 -16.50 -29.08 7.58
N VAL A 57 -15.67 -28.06 7.81
CA VAL A 57 -15.19 -27.69 9.15
C VAL A 57 -16.37 -27.31 10.04
N ALA A 58 -17.22 -26.38 9.61
CA ALA A 58 -18.35 -25.88 10.39
C ALA A 58 -19.35 -27.00 10.70
N ALA A 59 -19.78 -27.77 9.70
CA ALA A 59 -20.70 -28.90 9.89
C ALA A 59 -20.11 -29.93 10.84
N SER A 60 -18.82 -30.26 10.69
CA SER A 60 -18.20 -31.22 11.60
C SER A 60 -17.97 -30.68 13.00
N SER A 61 -17.60 -29.41 13.17
CA SER A 61 -17.50 -28.77 14.48
C SER A 61 -18.86 -28.74 15.19
N LEU A 62 -19.94 -28.43 14.47
CA LEU A 62 -21.30 -28.44 15.00
C LEU A 62 -21.73 -29.86 15.39
N LEU A 63 -21.36 -30.83 14.57
CA LEU A 63 -21.63 -32.24 14.81
C LEU A 63 -20.84 -32.78 15.99
N HIS A 64 -19.57 -32.40 16.15
CA HIS A 64 -18.78 -32.75 17.33
C HIS A 64 -19.33 -32.08 18.58
N PHE A 65 -19.71 -30.80 18.51
CA PHE A 65 -20.38 -30.14 19.63
C PHE A 65 -21.68 -30.87 20.02
N TYR A 66 -22.48 -31.28 19.04
CA TYR A 66 -23.72 -32.02 19.27
C TYR A 66 -23.48 -33.43 19.80
N TYR A 67 -22.58 -34.21 19.19
CA TYR A 67 -22.33 -35.61 19.54
C TYR A 67 -21.42 -35.76 20.75
N ASP A 68 -20.33 -35.00 20.90
CA ASP A 68 -19.52 -35.03 22.12
C ASP A 68 -20.28 -34.37 23.27
N GLY A 69 -20.99 -33.27 23.06
CA GLY A 69 -21.84 -32.67 24.08
C GLY A 69 -22.95 -33.61 24.56
N PHE A 70 -23.62 -34.32 23.65
CA PHE A 70 -24.69 -35.26 23.98
C PHE A 70 -24.18 -36.60 24.51
N ILE A 71 -23.23 -37.25 23.84
CA ILE A 71 -22.70 -38.57 24.25
C ILE A 71 -21.90 -38.47 25.54
N TRP A 72 -21.11 -37.40 25.74
CA TRP A 72 -20.32 -37.24 26.95
C TRP A 72 -21.20 -36.90 28.16
N LYS A 73 -22.25 -36.09 27.96
CA LYS A 73 -23.27 -35.85 28.99
C LYS A 73 -24.07 -37.10 29.30
N VAL A 74 -24.36 -37.95 28.31
CA VAL A 74 -24.92 -39.30 28.50
C VAL A 74 -23.87 -40.32 29.02
N ARG A 75 -22.61 -39.92 29.26
CA ARG A 75 -21.62 -40.71 30.01
C ARG A 75 -21.55 -40.34 31.49
N GLU A 76 -21.96 -39.12 31.86
CA GLU A 76 -22.12 -38.72 33.26
C GLU A 76 -23.16 -39.60 33.95
N LYS A 77 -22.80 -40.09 35.14
CA LYS A 77 -23.62 -41.04 35.89
C LYS A 77 -25.02 -40.49 36.19
N SER A 78 -25.11 -39.23 36.62
CA SER A 78 -26.38 -38.54 36.94
C SER A 78 -27.31 -38.44 35.74
N THR A 79 -26.78 -38.06 34.57
CA THR A 79 -27.54 -37.96 33.33
C THR A 79 -27.99 -39.34 32.85
N ARG A 80 -27.14 -40.37 32.94
CA ARG A 80 -27.49 -41.77 32.63
C ARG A 80 -28.60 -42.31 33.52
N GLU A 81 -28.55 -41.98 34.80
CA GLU A 81 -29.57 -42.35 35.78
C GLU A 81 -30.90 -41.68 35.48
N SER A 82 -30.89 -40.38 35.16
CA SER A 82 -32.10 -39.64 34.75
C SER A 82 -32.74 -40.16 33.45
N LEU A 83 -31.95 -40.79 32.58
CA LEU A 83 -32.38 -41.38 31.31
C LEU A 83 -32.65 -42.89 31.39
N GLY A 84 -32.54 -43.52 32.57
CA GLY A 84 -32.82 -44.94 32.77
C GLY A 84 -31.76 -45.92 32.21
N LEU A 85 -30.54 -45.46 31.94
CA LEU A 85 -29.47 -46.23 31.29
C LEU A 85 -28.43 -46.77 32.29
N THR A 86 -28.84 -47.68 33.19
CA THR A 86 -27.93 -48.28 34.18
C THR A 86 -27.15 -49.47 33.60
N GLY A 87 -25.82 -49.34 33.48
CA GLY A 87 -24.97 -50.45 33.07
C GLY A 87 -23.47 -50.15 33.05
N GLY A 88 -22.75 -50.75 34.01
CA GLY A 88 -21.31 -51.07 33.95
C GLY A 88 -20.33 -49.94 34.25
N ALA A 89 -19.74 -49.95 35.45
CA ALA A 89 -18.56 -49.16 35.78
C ALA A 89 -17.35 -49.66 34.98
N VAL A 90 -16.87 -48.87 34.02
CA VAL A 90 -15.56 -49.07 33.38
C VAL A 90 -14.74 -47.82 33.64
N THR A 91 -13.95 -47.84 34.70
CA THR A 91 -12.87 -46.87 34.90
C THR A 91 -11.71 -47.26 34.00
N ALA A 92 -11.75 -46.82 32.74
CA ALA A 92 -10.59 -46.92 31.86
C ALA A 92 -9.58 -45.84 32.27
N ARG A 93 -8.46 -46.23 32.90
CA ARG A 93 -7.30 -45.35 33.04
C ARG A 93 -6.68 -45.18 31.65
N SER A 94 -6.79 -43.98 31.08
CA SER A 94 -6.08 -43.62 29.85
C SER A 94 -4.61 -43.35 30.19
N ASN A 95 -3.69 -44.15 29.64
CA ASN A 95 -2.24 -43.92 29.68
C ASN A 95 -1.78 -42.86 28.65
N GLU A 96 -2.71 -42.06 28.13
CA GLU A 96 -2.39 -41.01 27.16
C GLU A 96 -1.86 -39.78 27.90
N PHE A 97 -0.70 -39.28 27.50
CA PHE A 97 -0.06 -38.08 28.06
C PHE A 97 -0.95 -36.82 27.91
N LEU A 98 -1.86 -36.83 26.94
CA LEU A 98 -2.87 -35.79 26.72
C LEU A 98 -4.28 -36.40 26.79
N PRO A 99 -5.29 -35.65 27.27
CA PRO A 99 -6.67 -36.10 27.22
C PRO A 99 -7.11 -36.47 25.79
N SER A 100 -7.91 -37.52 25.64
CA SER A 100 -8.41 -38.00 24.34
C SER A 100 -9.12 -36.92 23.51
N TRP A 101 -9.86 -36.01 24.16
CA TRP A 101 -10.50 -34.87 23.49
C TRP A 101 -9.49 -33.90 22.86
N LEU A 102 -8.32 -33.72 23.50
CA LEU A 102 -7.26 -32.85 23.02
C LEU A 102 -6.53 -33.51 21.84
N LEU A 103 -6.22 -34.81 21.93
CA LEU A 103 -5.66 -35.57 20.81
C LEU A 103 -6.59 -35.57 19.59
N HIS A 104 -7.89 -35.65 19.82
CA HIS A 104 -8.90 -35.56 18.77
C HIS A 104 -8.96 -34.15 18.16
N GLY A 105 -9.01 -33.10 18.99
CA GLY A 105 -8.94 -31.72 18.53
C GLY A 105 -7.69 -31.41 17.71
N LEU A 106 -6.53 -31.96 18.09
CA LEU A 106 -5.28 -31.82 17.34
C LEU A 106 -5.34 -32.50 15.97
N LYS A 107 -5.96 -33.69 15.87
CA LYS A 107 -6.18 -34.36 14.57
C LYS A 107 -7.11 -33.54 13.67
N TRP A 108 -8.15 -32.94 14.23
CA TRP A 108 -9.06 -32.03 13.51
C TRP A 108 -8.35 -30.78 12.99
N ALA A 109 -7.55 -30.15 13.85
CA ALA A 109 -6.74 -29.00 13.46
C ALA A 109 -5.77 -29.39 12.32
N ALA A 110 -5.11 -30.54 12.43
CA ALA A 110 -4.16 -31.02 11.43
C ALA A 110 -4.81 -31.33 10.06
N VAL A 111 -6.01 -31.89 10.04
CA VAL A 111 -6.65 -32.33 8.79
C VAL A 111 -7.41 -31.20 8.09
N PHE A 112 -7.98 -30.25 8.85
CA PHE A 112 -8.88 -29.25 8.24
C PHE A 112 -8.46 -27.80 8.47
N VAL A 113 -8.08 -27.44 9.70
CA VAL A 113 -7.76 -26.04 10.03
C VAL A 113 -6.41 -25.63 9.44
N ILE A 114 -5.38 -26.46 9.59
CA ILE A 114 -4.04 -26.19 9.07
C ILE A 114 -4.05 -26.13 7.53
N PRO A 115 -4.64 -27.08 6.78
CA PRO A 115 -4.67 -27.01 5.33
C PRO A 115 -5.51 -25.83 4.80
N LEU A 116 -6.65 -25.52 5.43
CA LEU A 116 -7.46 -24.35 5.06
C LEU A 116 -6.70 -23.05 5.30
N GLY A 117 -6.04 -22.93 6.47
CA GLY A 117 -5.19 -21.79 6.78
C GLY A 117 -4.00 -21.67 5.82
N ALA A 118 -3.35 -22.78 5.48
CA ALA A 118 -2.25 -22.82 4.52
C ALA A 118 -2.70 -22.40 3.11
N LEU A 119 -3.90 -22.83 2.68
CA LEU A 119 -4.49 -22.45 1.40
C LEU A 119 -4.85 -20.96 1.37
N TRP A 120 -5.43 -20.43 2.44
CA TRP A 120 -5.72 -19.00 2.56
C TRP A 120 -4.44 -18.14 2.56
N ILE A 121 -3.42 -18.55 3.30
CA ILE A 121 -2.09 -17.89 3.31
C ILE A 121 -1.45 -17.98 1.92
N GLY A 122 -1.52 -19.15 1.27
CA GLY A 122 -0.98 -19.36 -0.07
C GLY A 122 -1.63 -18.45 -1.11
N GLN A 123 -2.92 -18.16 -0.97
CA GLN A 123 -3.64 -17.24 -1.86
C GLN A 123 -3.29 -15.77 -1.57
N THR A 124 -3.32 -15.36 -0.30
CA THR A 124 -3.09 -13.94 0.09
C THR A 124 -1.62 -13.53 0.09
N ARG A 125 -0.68 -14.49 0.07
CA ARG A 125 0.77 -14.26 -0.04
C ARG A 125 1.38 -14.84 -1.31
N GLY A 126 0.54 -15.39 -2.20
CA GLY A 126 0.99 -15.99 -3.44
C GLY A 126 1.53 -14.96 -4.44
N PRO A 127 2.22 -15.43 -5.49
CA PRO A 127 2.62 -14.57 -6.60
C PRO A 127 1.38 -13.99 -7.29
N GLY A 128 1.37 -12.68 -7.54
CA GLY A 128 0.25 -11.99 -8.18
C GLY A 128 0.21 -10.49 -7.89
N PRO A 129 -0.77 -9.76 -8.45
CA PRO A 129 -0.98 -8.35 -8.14
C PRO A 129 -1.39 -8.15 -6.68
N GLU A 130 -0.76 -7.19 -5.98
CA GLU A 130 -1.07 -6.87 -4.58
C GLU A 130 -2.53 -6.49 -4.38
N ALA A 131 -3.09 -5.66 -5.25
CA ALA A 131 -4.50 -5.26 -5.20
C ALA A 131 -5.46 -6.44 -5.27
N GLN A 132 -5.15 -7.46 -6.07
CA GLN A 132 -5.99 -8.65 -6.16
C GLN A 132 -5.94 -9.44 -4.84
N ARG A 133 -4.76 -9.58 -4.22
CA ARG A 133 -4.64 -10.29 -2.95
C ARG A 133 -5.37 -9.60 -1.81
N GLU A 134 -5.23 -8.28 -1.72
CA GLU A 134 -5.93 -7.49 -0.70
C GLU A 134 -7.45 -7.48 -0.93
N SER A 135 -7.92 -7.54 -2.19
CA SER A 135 -9.36 -7.68 -2.48
C SER A 135 -9.95 -8.96 -1.90
N TRP A 136 -9.20 -10.07 -1.92
CA TRP A 136 -9.64 -11.33 -1.30
C TRP A 136 -9.66 -11.24 0.22
N VAL A 137 -8.70 -10.51 0.82
CA VAL A 137 -8.68 -10.27 2.27
C VAL A 137 -9.91 -9.48 2.69
N VAL A 138 -10.25 -8.41 1.97
CA VAL A 138 -11.45 -7.61 2.25
C VAL A 138 -12.74 -8.41 2.01
N ALA A 139 -12.79 -9.24 0.96
CA ALA A 139 -13.95 -10.09 0.70
C ALA A 139 -14.17 -11.15 1.80
N ASP A 140 -13.11 -11.76 2.31
CA ASP A 140 -13.16 -12.77 3.38
C ASP A 140 -13.34 -12.15 4.77
N LEU A 141 -12.77 -10.97 4.99
CA LEU A 141 -12.73 -10.24 6.27
C LEU A 141 -13.10 -8.76 6.05
N PRO A 142 -14.38 -8.46 5.74
CA PRO A 142 -14.83 -7.10 5.41
C PRO A 142 -14.95 -6.17 6.62
N ILE A 143 -14.55 -6.64 7.81
CA ILE A 143 -14.69 -5.89 9.05
C ILE A 143 -13.31 -5.45 9.50
N GLY A 144 -13.06 -4.15 9.41
CA GLY A 144 -11.89 -3.53 10.01
C GLY A 144 -11.21 -2.49 9.13
N ALA A 145 -10.84 -1.37 9.75
CA ALA A 145 -10.16 -0.26 9.07
C ALA A 145 -8.86 -0.69 8.38
N ARG A 146 -8.10 -1.61 8.97
CA ARG A 146 -6.78 -2.03 8.47
C ARG A 146 -6.86 -2.73 7.12
N GLN A 147 -7.84 -3.60 6.92
CA GLN A 147 -8.00 -4.39 5.70
C GLN A 147 -8.33 -3.46 4.53
N HIS A 148 -9.35 -2.60 4.71
CA HIS A 148 -9.73 -1.58 3.74
C HIS A 148 -8.60 -0.58 3.46
N LEU A 149 -7.86 -0.15 4.49
CA LEU A 149 -6.68 0.70 4.33
C LEU A 149 -5.59 0.04 3.47
N ASN A 150 -5.28 -1.23 3.73
CA ASN A 150 -4.27 -1.96 2.96
C ASN A 150 -4.73 -2.18 1.51
N TYR A 151 -6.02 -2.48 1.31
CA TYR A 151 -6.58 -2.65 -0.02
C TYR A 151 -6.57 -1.34 -0.81
N GLY A 152 -6.96 -0.21 -0.20
CA GLY A 152 -6.84 1.12 -0.80
C GLY A 152 -5.42 1.46 -1.21
N ILE A 153 -4.41 1.15 -0.37
CA ILE A 153 -2.98 1.34 -0.71
C ILE A 153 -2.59 0.50 -1.93
N ALA A 154 -3.04 -0.75 -1.99
CA ALA A 154 -2.73 -1.64 -3.10
C ALA A 154 -3.40 -1.19 -4.41
N LEU A 155 -4.65 -0.68 -4.34
CA LEU A 155 -5.36 -0.08 -5.46
C LEU A 155 -4.67 1.19 -5.97
N GLN A 156 -4.23 2.06 -5.05
CA GLN A 156 -3.46 3.26 -5.38
C GLN A 156 -2.17 2.92 -6.14
N LYS A 157 -1.39 1.94 -5.67
CA LYS A 157 -0.18 1.47 -6.37
C LYS A 157 -0.50 0.91 -7.76
N ALA A 158 -1.68 0.32 -7.94
CA ALA A 158 -2.16 -0.20 -9.22
C ALA A 158 -2.77 0.89 -10.13
N GLY A 159 -2.80 2.15 -9.70
CA GLY A 159 -3.38 3.27 -10.46
C GLY A 159 -4.92 3.32 -10.44
N ARG A 160 -5.57 2.48 -9.64
CA ARG A 160 -7.04 2.41 -9.51
C ARG A 160 -7.50 3.41 -8.45
N LEU A 161 -7.36 4.69 -8.77
CA LEU A 161 -7.48 5.77 -7.79
C LEU A 161 -8.90 5.92 -7.21
N ASP A 162 -9.93 5.80 -8.03
CA ASP A 162 -11.33 5.93 -7.57
C ASP A 162 -11.70 4.85 -6.54
N GLU A 163 -11.33 3.60 -6.81
CA GLU A 163 -11.56 2.49 -5.89
C GLU A 163 -10.73 2.65 -4.60
N ALA A 164 -9.52 3.18 -4.70
CA ALA A 164 -8.70 3.46 -3.52
C ALA A 164 -9.38 4.49 -2.59
N VAL A 165 -10.01 5.53 -3.17
CA VAL A 165 -10.78 6.53 -2.41
C VAL A 165 -11.95 5.88 -1.67
N GLU A 166 -12.72 5.02 -2.35
CA GLU A 166 -13.83 4.29 -1.73
C GLU A 166 -13.36 3.46 -0.53
N GLU A 167 -12.30 2.68 -0.71
CA GLU A 167 -11.74 1.84 0.35
C GLU A 167 -11.19 2.66 1.53
N TYR A 168 -10.59 3.83 1.28
CA TYR A 168 -10.18 4.73 2.36
C TYR A 168 -11.37 5.33 3.12
N HIS A 169 -12.47 5.68 2.43
CA HIS A 169 -13.69 6.11 3.10
C HIS A 169 -14.29 5.00 3.97
N VAL A 170 -14.31 3.76 3.48
CA VAL A 170 -14.76 2.61 4.29
C VAL A 170 -13.85 2.42 5.51
N ALA A 171 -12.53 2.50 5.33
CA ALA A 171 -11.57 2.42 6.44
C ALA A 171 -11.81 3.50 7.50
N LEU A 172 -12.06 4.75 7.07
CA LEU A 172 -12.39 5.87 7.95
C LEU A 172 -13.77 5.73 8.60
N GLY A 173 -14.71 5.02 7.99
CA GLY A 173 -15.98 4.65 8.61
C GLY A 173 -15.79 3.75 9.84
N PHE A 174 -14.79 2.87 9.81
CA PHE A 174 -14.43 2.03 10.96
C PHE A 174 -13.54 2.75 11.98
N GLU A 175 -12.57 3.54 11.51
CA GLU A 175 -11.63 4.27 12.37
C GLU A 175 -11.48 5.74 11.91
N PRO A 176 -12.39 6.63 12.33
CA PRO A 176 -12.38 8.03 11.90
C PRO A 176 -11.14 8.83 12.36
N SER A 177 -10.40 8.31 13.33
CA SER A 177 -9.16 8.92 13.85
C SER A 177 -7.89 8.41 13.17
N SER A 178 -8.01 7.59 12.13
CA SER A 178 -6.84 6.99 11.47
C SER A 178 -6.07 8.04 10.66
N ALA A 179 -5.00 8.58 11.25
CA ALA A 179 -4.11 9.53 10.59
C ALA A 179 -3.60 9.01 9.24
N LYS A 180 -3.23 7.72 9.19
CA LYS A 180 -2.73 7.06 7.99
C LYS A 180 -3.78 6.94 6.89
N ALA A 181 -5.04 6.66 7.22
CA ALA A 181 -6.11 6.60 6.24
C ALA A 181 -6.41 7.99 5.65
N HIS A 182 -6.49 9.02 6.50
CA HIS A 182 -6.62 10.41 6.04
C HIS A 182 -5.47 10.85 5.14
N TYR A 183 -4.22 10.55 5.51
CA TYR A 183 -3.05 10.88 4.71
C TYR A 183 -3.08 10.21 3.33
N ASN A 184 -3.38 8.92 3.27
CA ASN A 184 -3.41 8.21 1.99
C ASN A 184 -4.58 8.65 1.11
N LEU A 185 -5.75 8.93 1.71
CA LEU A 185 -6.87 9.53 1.00
C LEU A 185 -6.50 10.89 0.42
N ALA A 186 -5.89 11.76 1.21
CA ALA A 186 -5.40 13.06 0.74
C ALA A 186 -4.40 12.92 -0.41
N SER A 187 -3.46 11.96 -0.32
CA SER A 187 -2.50 11.69 -1.39
C SER A 187 -3.16 11.26 -2.70
N VAL A 188 -4.23 10.47 -2.66
CA VAL A 188 -4.99 10.09 -3.86
C VAL A 188 -5.80 11.27 -4.40
N LEU A 189 -6.43 12.05 -3.52
CA LEU A 189 -7.17 13.26 -3.92
C LEU A 189 -6.26 14.30 -4.60
N MET A 190 -5.01 14.46 -4.13
CA MET A 190 -4.00 15.26 -4.82
C MET A 190 -3.74 14.78 -6.25
N ALA A 191 -3.62 13.45 -6.44
CA ALA A 191 -3.40 12.86 -7.76
C ALA A 191 -4.62 13.00 -8.69
N GLN A 192 -5.81 13.16 -8.12
CA GLN A 192 -7.05 13.47 -8.82
C GLN A 192 -7.30 14.97 -9.01
N ASP A 193 -6.34 15.83 -8.65
CA ASP A 193 -6.44 17.30 -8.68
C ASP A 193 -7.55 17.89 -7.78
N LYS A 194 -8.06 17.12 -6.81
CA LYS A 194 -9.02 17.55 -5.79
C LYS A 194 -8.29 18.16 -4.59
N ILE A 195 -7.59 19.27 -4.84
CA ILE A 195 -6.59 19.81 -3.91
C ILE A 195 -7.22 20.34 -2.61
N ASP A 196 -8.41 20.94 -2.66
CA ASP A 196 -9.10 21.45 -1.47
C ASP A 196 -9.43 20.31 -0.48
N GLU A 197 -10.07 19.25 -0.95
CA GLU A 197 -10.42 18.07 -0.14
C GLU A 197 -9.15 17.36 0.39
N ALA A 198 -8.09 17.32 -0.42
CA ALA A 198 -6.82 16.77 0.00
C ALA A 198 -6.20 17.56 1.16
N ALA A 199 -6.23 18.89 1.10
CA ALA A 199 -5.71 19.76 2.15
C ALA A 199 -6.44 19.52 3.49
N ASP A 200 -7.76 19.37 3.47
CA ASP A 200 -8.56 19.07 4.67
C ASP A 200 -8.19 17.70 5.29
N HIS A 201 -8.01 16.69 4.45
CA HIS A 201 -7.59 15.37 4.92
C HIS A 201 -6.13 15.35 5.40
N PHE A 202 -5.21 16.08 4.78
CA PHE A 202 -3.86 16.24 5.30
C PHE A 202 -3.83 16.98 6.66
N ALA A 203 -4.61 18.05 6.80
CA ALA A 203 -4.76 18.76 8.07
C ALA A 203 -5.32 17.83 9.15
N THR A 204 -6.32 17.00 8.80
CA THR A 204 -6.90 16.01 9.71
C THR A 204 -5.90 14.91 10.08
N ALA A 205 -5.12 14.42 9.12
CA ALA A 205 -4.05 13.44 9.38
C ALA A 205 -3.02 13.99 10.35
N LEU A 206 -2.55 15.22 10.14
CA LEU A 206 -1.60 15.90 11.02
C LEU A 206 -2.19 16.22 12.41
N ARG A 207 -3.50 16.45 12.52
CA ARG A 207 -4.16 16.60 13.81
C ARG A 207 -4.12 15.32 14.64
N PHE A 208 -4.28 14.16 13.99
CA PHE A 208 -4.24 12.85 14.67
C PHE A 208 -2.82 12.33 14.88
N ASP A 209 -1.86 12.71 14.03
CA ASP A 209 -0.43 12.42 14.20
C ASP A 209 0.43 13.66 13.91
N PRO A 210 0.64 14.54 14.91
CA PRO A 210 1.40 15.79 14.74
C PRO A 210 2.90 15.61 14.47
N GLU A 211 3.43 14.44 14.85
CA GLU A 211 4.86 14.08 14.75
C GLU A 211 5.20 13.49 13.37
N ALA A 212 4.20 13.12 12.57
CA ALA A 212 4.38 12.66 11.20
C ALA A 212 4.82 13.81 10.27
N ILE A 213 6.12 14.10 10.26
CA ILE A 213 6.70 15.20 9.47
C ILE A 213 6.47 15.04 7.97
N ASP A 214 6.39 13.80 7.47
CA ASP A 214 6.06 13.56 6.06
C ASP A 214 4.64 14.03 5.72
N TYR A 215 3.69 13.99 6.66
CA TYR A 215 2.32 14.51 6.44
C TYR A 215 2.35 16.02 6.35
N ARG A 216 3.16 16.67 7.19
CA ARG A 216 3.37 18.12 7.17
C ARG A 216 3.92 18.60 5.83
N TYR A 217 4.90 17.88 5.27
CA TYR A 217 5.46 18.20 3.96
C TYR A 217 4.41 18.15 2.84
N HIS A 218 3.61 17.07 2.78
CA HIS A 218 2.56 16.95 1.77
C HIS A 218 1.41 17.93 1.99
N TYR A 219 1.09 18.25 3.25
CA TYR A 219 0.14 19.31 3.57
C TYR A 219 0.62 20.67 3.06
N ALA A 220 1.89 21.00 3.27
CA ALA A 220 2.51 22.22 2.76
C ALA A 220 2.39 22.31 1.23
N TYR A 221 2.68 21.20 0.54
CA TYR A 221 2.55 21.12 -0.91
C TYR A 221 1.09 21.30 -1.40
N ALA A 222 0.11 20.75 -0.67
CA ALA A 222 -1.30 20.97 -0.98
C ALA A 222 -1.69 22.46 -0.79
N LEU A 223 -1.23 23.09 0.29
CA LEU A 223 -1.47 24.52 0.54
C LEU A 223 -0.86 25.42 -0.53
N GLU A 224 0.36 25.11 -1.00
CA GLU A 224 1.01 25.81 -2.11
C GLU A 224 0.17 25.71 -3.40
N ARG A 225 -0.34 24.51 -3.71
CA ARG A 225 -1.22 24.29 -4.87
C ARG A 225 -2.54 25.08 -4.79
N LEU A 226 -2.98 25.45 -3.58
CA LEU A 226 -4.14 26.31 -3.33
C LEU A 226 -3.80 27.82 -3.30
N GLY A 227 -2.54 28.20 -3.48
CA GLY A 227 -2.08 29.58 -3.34
C GLY A 227 -2.06 30.11 -1.90
N ARG A 228 -2.11 29.21 -0.90
CA ARG A 228 -2.05 29.54 0.53
C ARG A 228 -0.59 29.56 1.01
N ASP A 229 0.22 30.39 0.35
CA ASP A 229 1.69 30.36 0.45
C ASP A 229 2.21 30.62 1.87
N ASP A 230 1.59 31.54 2.62
CA ASP A 230 1.99 31.81 4.00
C ASP A 230 1.79 30.61 4.93
N GLU A 231 0.70 29.86 4.73
CA GLU A 231 0.44 28.65 5.52
C GLU A 231 1.36 27.51 5.09
N ALA A 232 1.58 27.34 3.78
CA ALA A 232 2.52 26.37 3.24
C ALA A 232 3.93 26.59 3.80
N ARG A 233 4.41 27.83 3.81
CA ARG A 233 5.69 28.23 4.36
C ARG A 233 5.85 27.82 5.83
N LEU A 234 4.84 28.05 6.67
CA LEU A 234 4.88 27.64 8.08
C LEU A 234 5.03 26.12 8.24
N GLN A 235 4.39 25.34 7.37
CA GLN A 235 4.50 23.89 7.40
C GLN A 235 5.87 23.41 6.92
N TYR A 236 6.43 23.98 5.84
CA TYR A 236 7.79 23.68 5.39
C TYR A 236 8.84 24.04 6.44
N GLU A 237 8.72 25.21 7.06
CA GLU A 237 9.65 25.65 8.12
C GLU A 237 9.61 24.70 9.32
N ALA A 238 8.41 24.29 9.75
CA ALA A 238 8.26 23.33 10.84
C ALA A 238 8.83 21.94 10.47
N ALA A 239 8.72 21.51 9.21
CA ALA A 239 9.32 20.25 8.76
C ALA A 239 10.86 20.28 8.82
N VAL A 240 11.47 21.37 8.33
CA VAL A 240 12.91 21.59 8.41
C VAL A 240 13.38 21.70 9.87
N ARG A 241 12.63 22.41 10.73
CA ARG A 241 12.94 22.55 12.15
C ARG A 241 12.92 21.21 12.89
N SER A 242 11.98 20.33 12.54
CA SER A 242 11.87 19.00 13.15
C SER A 242 12.97 18.06 12.70
N LYS A 243 13.31 18.02 11.40
CA LYS A 243 14.42 17.20 10.87
C LYS A 243 15.46 18.08 10.15
N PRO A 244 16.32 18.82 10.88
CA PRO A 244 17.26 19.79 10.29
C PRO A 244 18.43 19.14 9.52
N LYS A 245 18.53 17.81 9.52
CA LYS A 245 19.52 17.05 8.73
C LYS A 245 18.89 16.33 7.53
N SER A 246 17.65 16.67 7.20
CA SER A 246 16.95 16.10 6.03
C SER A 246 17.17 16.97 4.81
N ALA A 247 18.01 16.49 3.87
CA ALA A 247 18.22 17.16 2.59
C ALA A 247 16.90 17.34 1.81
N THR A 248 16.02 16.34 1.86
CA THR A 248 14.71 16.36 1.21
C THR A 248 13.83 17.52 1.68
N TYR A 249 13.80 17.81 2.98
CA TYR A 249 12.96 18.89 3.50
C TYR A 249 13.55 20.27 3.22
N HIS A 250 14.88 20.41 3.26
CA HIS A 250 15.54 21.63 2.82
C HIS A 250 15.29 21.89 1.33
N TYR A 251 15.38 20.86 0.48
CA TYR A 251 15.12 20.98 -0.95
C TYR A 251 13.68 21.41 -1.24
N GLY A 252 12.69 20.73 -0.68
CA GLY A 252 11.30 21.11 -0.94
C GLY A 252 10.94 22.48 -0.37
N TYR A 253 11.51 22.89 0.77
CA TYR A 253 11.33 24.26 1.24
C TYR A 253 12.01 25.29 0.33
N ALA A 254 13.19 24.98 -0.21
CA ALA A 254 13.89 25.84 -1.17
C ALA A 254 13.04 26.07 -2.44
N VAL A 255 12.49 24.99 -3.01
CA VAL A 255 11.61 25.06 -4.19
C VAL A 255 10.36 25.91 -3.92
N HIS A 256 9.74 25.75 -2.75
CA HIS A 256 8.60 26.60 -2.36
C HIS A 256 8.99 28.08 -2.26
N LEU A 257 10.15 28.38 -1.67
CA LEU A 257 10.66 29.75 -1.55
C LEU A 257 11.00 30.36 -2.92
N GLU A 258 11.54 29.57 -3.85
CA GLU A 258 11.82 30.00 -5.21
C GLU A 258 10.54 30.36 -5.96
N ARG A 259 9.52 29.50 -5.90
CA ARG A 259 8.19 29.74 -6.51
C ARG A 259 7.49 30.97 -5.96
N THR A 260 7.70 31.28 -4.69
CA THR A 260 7.17 32.49 -4.03
C THR A 260 8.11 33.70 -4.17
N HIS A 261 9.10 33.63 -5.08
CA HIS A 261 10.08 34.68 -5.41
C HIS A 261 10.98 35.14 -4.24
N ARG A 262 11.14 34.31 -3.19
CA ARG A 262 12.04 34.55 -2.05
C ARG A 262 13.42 33.96 -2.31
N LEU A 263 14.06 34.42 -3.39
CA LEU A 263 15.26 33.80 -3.97
C LEU A 263 16.44 33.67 -3.00
N ASP A 264 16.70 34.67 -2.15
CA ASP A 264 17.80 34.61 -1.18
C ASP A 264 17.62 33.48 -0.15
N GLU A 265 16.40 33.29 0.33
CA GLU A 265 16.07 32.22 1.27
C GLU A 265 16.07 30.86 0.57
N ALA A 266 15.57 30.79 -0.66
CA ALA A 266 15.65 29.59 -1.49
C ALA A 266 17.11 29.13 -1.66
N ILE A 267 18.02 30.04 -2.07
CA ILE A 267 19.46 29.77 -2.20
C ILE A 267 20.06 29.29 -0.88
N ALA A 268 19.68 29.90 0.24
CA ALA A 268 20.16 29.47 1.56
C ALA A 268 19.73 28.02 1.88
N GLN A 269 18.49 27.65 1.55
CA GLN A 269 17.98 26.28 1.73
C GLN A 269 18.59 25.29 0.73
N PHE A 270 18.73 25.63 -0.56
CA PHE A 270 19.47 24.79 -1.52
C PHE A 270 20.92 24.53 -1.08
N ARG A 271 21.58 25.55 -0.50
CA ARG A 271 22.91 25.37 0.08
C ARG A 271 22.91 24.42 1.28
N GLN A 272 21.82 24.30 2.05
CA GLN A 272 21.71 23.28 3.09
C GLN A 272 21.55 21.89 2.47
N THR A 273 20.69 21.77 1.45
CA THR A 273 20.52 20.52 0.69
C THR A 273 21.84 20.01 0.17
N LEU A 274 22.61 20.85 -0.53
CA LEU A 274 23.92 20.48 -1.10
C LEU A 274 25.01 20.24 -0.05
N ARG A 275 24.90 20.81 1.16
CA ARG A 275 25.80 20.43 2.27
C ARG A 275 25.50 19.03 2.81
N LEU A 276 24.23 18.65 2.86
CA LEU A 276 23.79 17.35 3.35
C LEU A 276 23.92 16.26 2.29
N LYS A 277 23.70 16.61 1.02
CA LYS A 277 23.76 15.74 -0.14
C LYS A 277 24.43 16.49 -1.31
N PRO A 278 25.78 16.47 -1.37
CA PRO A 278 26.55 17.22 -2.37
C PRO A 278 26.37 16.74 -3.81
N ASP A 279 25.84 15.54 -4.03
CA ASP A 279 25.61 14.94 -5.34
C ASP A 279 24.16 15.05 -5.82
N ASP A 280 23.37 15.92 -5.19
CA ASP A 280 21.98 16.14 -5.59
C ASP A 280 21.89 17.00 -6.87
N VAL A 281 21.65 16.33 -8.00
CA VAL A 281 21.54 16.92 -9.33
C VAL A 281 20.47 18.01 -9.38
N GLU A 282 19.28 17.75 -8.83
CA GLU A 282 18.18 18.72 -8.89
C GLU A 282 18.46 19.93 -8.01
N ALA A 283 19.09 19.74 -6.84
CA ALA A 283 19.47 20.88 -6.01
C ALA A 283 20.53 21.76 -6.68
N HIS A 284 21.48 21.19 -7.43
CA HIS A 284 22.40 21.97 -8.25
C HIS A 284 21.67 22.73 -9.36
N TYR A 285 20.77 22.06 -10.08
CA TYR A 285 20.00 22.68 -11.16
C TYR A 285 19.13 23.85 -10.66
N GLU A 286 18.32 23.64 -9.63
CA GLU A 286 17.42 24.67 -9.10
C GLU A 286 18.17 25.80 -8.40
N MET A 287 19.30 25.51 -7.73
CA MET A 287 20.17 26.58 -7.22
C MET A 287 20.75 27.42 -8.37
N GLY A 288 21.10 26.80 -9.49
CA GLY A 288 21.52 27.50 -10.71
C GLY A 288 20.42 28.38 -11.29
N ASN A 289 19.16 27.90 -11.29
CA ASN A 289 17.99 28.68 -11.73
C ASN A 289 17.78 29.91 -10.84
N ALA A 290 17.77 29.73 -9.52
CA ALA A 290 17.60 30.81 -8.55
C ALA A 290 18.72 31.87 -8.65
N LEU A 291 19.99 31.44 -8.78
CA LEU A 291 21.13 32.34 -8.98
C LEU A 291 21.05 33.09 -10.32
N SER A 292 20.62 32.42 -11.39
CA SER A 292 20.41 33.04 -12.70
C SER A 292 19.33 34.13 -12.65
N ALA A 293 18.23 33.88 -11.94
CA ALA A 293 17.16 34.84 -11.72
C ALA A 293 17.66 36.08 -10.95
N LYS A 294 18.62 35.90 -10.03
CA LYS A 294 19.34 36.99 -9.35
C LYS A 294 20.44 37.67 -10.18
N ASN A 295 20.68 37.22 -11.41
CA ASN A 295 21.79 37.68 -12.26
C ASN A 295 23.19 37.38 -11.68
N GLU A 296 23.31 36.38 -10.81
CA GLU A 296 24.59 35.84 -10.29
C GLU A 296 25.09 34.75 -11.26
N LEU A 297 25.57 35.18 -12.42
CA LEU A 297 25.77 34.31 -13.60
C LEU A 297 26.91 33.29 -13.44
N GLU A 298 28.03 33.67 -12.80
CA GLU A 298 29.18 32.77 -12.64
C GLU A 298 28.88 31.62 -11.66
N GLU A 299 28.22 31.93 -10.55
CA GLU A 299 27.77 30.94 -9.59
C GLU A 299 26.71 30.03 -10.21
N ALA A 300 25.73 30.59 -10.94
CA ALA A 300 24.72 29.80 -11.66
C ALA A 300 25.37 28.81 -12.64
N LYS A 301 26.35 29.27 -13.42
CA LYS A 301 27.14 28.45 -14.35
C LYS A 301 27.85 27.31 -13.64
N ALA A 302 28.50 27.57 -12.50
CA ALA A 302 29.19 26.53 -11.74
C ALA A 302 28.22 25.43 -11.28
N HIS A 303 27.03 25.81 -10.81
CA HIS A 303 26.00 24.85 -10.40
C HIS A 303 25.44 24.04 -11.58
N TYR A 304 25.19 24.66 -12.74
CA TYR A 304 24.77 23.91 -13.94
C TYR A 304 25.85 22.95 -14.45
N LEU A 305 27.13 23.35 -14.43
CA LEU A 305 28.23 22.48 -14.81
C LEU A 305 28.32 21.26 -13.89
N GLU A 306 28.11 21.45 -12.58
CA GLU A 306 28.12 20.34 -11.62
C GLU A 306 26.90 19.42 -11.81
N ALA A 307 25.70 19.97 -12.06
CA ALA A 307 24.53 19.17 -12.43
C ALA A 307 24.78 18.33 -13.70
N ILE A 308 25.41 18.91 -14.74
CA ILE A 308 25.79 18.19 -15.97
C ILE A 308 26.87 17.14 -15.69
N ARG A 309 27.81 17.40 -14.78
CA ARG A 309 28.85 16.43 -14.39
C ARG A 309 28.23 15.21 -13.72
N LEU A 310 27.24 15.42 -12.86
CA LEU A 310 26.53 14.38 -12.12
C LEU A 310 25.52 13.63 -13.02
N ASP A 311 24.78 14.33 -13.88
CA ASP A 311 23.91 13.75 -14.90
C ASP A 311 24.12 14.41 -16.28
N PRO A 312 24.95 13.79 -17.13
CA PRO A 312 25.26 14.33 -18.46
C PRO A 312 24.10 14.34 -19.46
N LYS A 313 22.98 13.67 -19.16
CA LYS A 313 21.82 13.50 -20.06
C LYS A 313 20.74 14.59 -19.90
N ARG A 314 20.96 15.55 -19.01
CA ARG A 314 20.04 16.68 -18.76
C ARG A 314 20.09 17.74 -19.86
N ALA A 315 19.22 17.59 -20.87
CA ALA A 315 19.09 18.54 -21.97
C ALA A 315 18.63 19.94 -21.51
N ASP A 316 17.72 19.99 -20.53
CA ASP A 316 17.23 21.19 -19.85
C ASP A 316 18.35 21.99 -19.17
N VAL A 317 19.23 21.33 -18.42
CA VAL A 317 20.37 21.97 -17.75
C VAL A 317 21.35 22.55 -18.78
N ARG A 318 21.61 21.84 -19.89
CA ARG A 318 22.46 22.35 -20.98
C ARG A 318 21.86 23.57 -21.65
N ASN A 319 20.55 23.56 -21.92
CA ASN A 319 19.87 24.74 -22.44
C ASN A 319 20.00 25.94 -21.48
N ASN A 320 19.82 25.74 -20.18
CA ASN A 320 19.97 26.83 -19.21
C ASN A 320 21.41 27.32 -19.09
N LEU A 321 22.40 26.43 -19.17
CA LEU A 321 23.81 26.82 -19.27
C LEU A 321 24.09 27.63 -20.54
N GLY A 322 23.49 27.27 -21.67
CA GLY A 322 23.52 28.06 -22.91
C GLY A 322 22.96 29.47 -22.71
N ASN A 323 21.84 29.61 -21.98
CA ASN A 323 21.27 30.91 -21.64
C ASN A 323 22.24 31.76 -20.80
N ILE A 324 22.97 31.14 -19.86
CA ILE A 324 24.01 31.84 -19.09
C ILE A 324 25.11 32.35 -20.01
N TYR A 325 25.66 31.49 -20.88
CA TYR A 325 26.69 31.90 -21.85
C TYR A 325 26.20 33.05 -22.74
N LEU A 326 24.95 33.01 -23.20
CA LEU A 326 24.36 34.05 -24.02
C LEU A 326 24.27 35.39 -23.27
N ARG A 327 23.86 35.38 -21.99
CA ARG A 327 23.82 36.58 -21.13
C ARG A 327 25.21 37.13 -20.81
N GLN A 328 26.24 36.30 -20.88
CA GLN A 328 27.65 36.67 -20.76
C GLN A 328 28.28 37.08 -22.11
N GLU A 329 27.48 37.20 -23.18
CA GLU A 329 27.93 37.50 -24.56
C GLU A 329 28.87 36.44 -25.16
N GLN A 330 28.96 35.25 -24.55
CA GLN A 330 29.74 34.10 -25.02
C GLN A 330 28.94 33.27 -26.03
N ILE A 331 28.58 33.89 -27.16
CA ILE A 331 27.61 33.34 -28.13
C ILE A 331 28.02 31.96 -28.65
N SER A 332 29.29 31.76 -29.04
CA SER A 332 29.73 30.47 -29.58
C SER A 332 29.66 29.34 -28.55
N GLN A 333 29.88 29.64 -27.25
CA GLN A 333 29.71 28.65 -26.18
C GLN A 333 28.22 28.34 -25.94
N ALA A 334 27.35 29.34 -26.05
CA ALA A 334 25.90 29.15 -25.97
C ALA A 334 25.40 28.21 -27.08
N VAL A 335 25.83 28.43 -28.33
CA VAL A 335 25.51 27.57 -29.49
C VAL A 335 25.87 26.11 -29.21
N VAL A 336 27.08 25.84 -28.72
CA VAL A 336 27.53 24.48 -28.38
C VAL A 336 26.60 23.83 -27.34
N GLN A 337 26.17 24.56 -26.31
CA GLN A 337 25.29 23.99 -25.29
C GLN A 337 23.88 23.70 -25.82
N TYR A 338 23.32 24.57 -26.65
CA TYR A 338 22.00 24.32 -27.26
C TYR A 338 22.04 23.15 -28.25
N GLU A 339 23.12 23.01 -29.03
CA GLU A 339 23.31 21.87 -29.93
C GLU A 339 23.41 20.55 -29.14
N GLU A 340 24.15 20.54 -28.04
CA GLU A 340 24.20 19.36 -27.17
C GLU A 340 22.85 19.06 -26.50
N ALA A 341 22.08 20.09 -26.11
CA ALA A 341 20.73 19.91 -25.60
C ALA A 341 19.82 19.23 -26.64
N LEU A 342 19.87 19.68 -27.90
CA LEU A 342 19.10 19.09 -29.02
C LEU A 342 19.62 17.71 -29.44
N ARG A 343 20.91 17.42 -29.24
CA ARG A 343 21.46 16.07 -29.44
C ARG A 343 20.88 15.08 -28.43
N LEU A 344 20.65 15.52 -27.19
CA LEU A 344 20.06 14.71 -26.12
C LEU A 344 18.53 14.59 -26.26
N ASP A 345 17.86 15.69 -26.59
CA ASP A 345 16.43 15.73 -26.89
C ASP A 345 16.16 16.51 -28.19
N PRO A 346 16.05 15.81 -29.34
CA PRO A 346 15.79 16.45 -30.63
C PRO A 346 14.44 17.19 -30.74
N LYS A 347 13.52 17.01 -29.79
CA LYS A 347 12.21 17.67 -29.78
C LYS A 347 12.15 18.84 -28.78
N PHE A 348 13.28 19.23 -28.19
CA PHE A 348 13.32 20.28 -27.18
C PHE A 348 13.18 21.68 -27.78
N LYS A 349 11.92 22.13 -27.91
CA LYS A 349 11.55 23.39 -28.57
C LYS A 349 12.29 24.63 -28.04
N SER A 350 12.48 24.74 -26.73
CA SER A 350 13.18 25.89 -26.15
C SER A 350 14.63 25.97 -26.59
N ALA A 351 15.33 24.84 -26.68
CA ALA A 351 16.71 24.79 -27.15
C ALA A 351 16.83 25.09 -28.64
N GLU A 352 15.87 24.63 -29.45
CA GLU A 352 15.79 24.96 -30.89
C GLU A 352 15.66 26.47 -31.11
N GLU A 353 14.73 27.12 -30.40
CA GLU A 353 14.52 28.56 -30.51
C GLU A 353 15.73 29.35 -30.01
N ASN A 354 16.29 28.96 -28.87
CA ASN A 354 17.49 29.58 -28.32
C ASN A 354 18.70 29.46 -29.25
N LEU A 355 18.89 28.30 -29.89
CA LEU A 355 19.94 28.08 -30.87
C LEU A 355 19.77 28.99 -32.09
N ARG A 356 18.53 29.10 -32.60
CA ARG A 356 18.21 29.98 -33.74
C ARG A 356 18.54 31.44 -33.42
N LEU A 357 18.18 31.91 -32.23
CA LEU A 357 18.48 33.26 -31.77
C LEU A 357 19.99 33.50 -31.61
N ALA A 358 20.72 32.54 -31.04
CA ALA A 358 22.17 32.62 -30.85
C ALA A 358 22.94 32.62 -32.19
N LYS A 359 22.55 31.78 -33.16
CA LYS A 359 23.18 31.79 -34.50
C LYS A 359 22.91 33.08 -35.28
N ALA A 360 21.72 33.66 -35.12
CA ALA A 360 21.38 34.94 -35.73
C ALA A 360 22.21 36.10 -35.14
N SER A 361 22.47 36.10 -33.83
CA SER A 361 23.33 37.10 -33.20
C SER A 361 24.81 36.92 -33.59
N GLU A 362 25.29 35.68 -33.69
CA GLU A 362 26.65 35.37 -34.15
C GLU A 362 26.91 35.87 -35.58
N THR A 363 25.98 35.59 -36.50
CA THR A 363 26.08 36.03 -37.90
C THR A 363 26.13 37.56 -38.01
N ARG A 364 25.30 38.25 -37.23
CA ARG A 364 25.27 39.72 -37.19
C ARG A 364 26.59 40.29 -36.66
N PHE A 365 27.18 39.66 -35.65
CA PHE A 365 28.45 40.10 -35.07
C PHE A 365 29.62 39.91 -36.05
N GLN A 366 29.68 38.76 -36.72
CA GLN A 366 30.71 38.47 -37.74
C GLN A 366 30.59 39.36 -38.99
N SER A 367 29.39 39.84 -39.30
CA SER A 367 29.14 40.75 -40.44
C SER A 367 29.45 42.23 -40.18
N ARG A 368 29.81 42.62 -38.95
CA ARG A 368 30.24 44.00 -38.66
C ARG A 368 31.67 44.21 -39.16
N PRO A 369 31.93 45.19 -40.04
CA PRO A 369 33.29 45.51 -40.44
C PRO A 369 34.10 45.93 -39.21
N SER A 370 35.28 45.34 -39.03
CA SER A 370 36.24 45.76 -38.01
C SER A 370 36.62 47.24 -38.22
N PRO A 371 36.75 48.04 -37.15
CA PRO A 371 37.06 49.47 -37.25
C PRO A 371 38.40 49.75 -37.91
#